data_AF-A0A496P4P8-F1
#
_entry.id   AF-A0A496P4P8-F1
#
_cell.length_a   1.000
_cell.length_b   1.000
_cell.length_c   1.000
_cell.angle_alpha   90.00
_cell.angle_beta   90.00
_cell.angle_gamma   90.00
#
_symmetry.space_group_name_H-M   'P 1'
#
loop_
_entity.id
_entity.type
_entity.pdbx_description
1 polymer ?
#
loop_
_entity_poly.entity_id
_entity_poly.type
_entity_poly.pdbx_seq_one_letter_code
_entity_poly.pdbx_strand_id
1 'polypeptide(L)'
;MTKKQIYLSVIFGAIFIVALCDFLPSLKKKSDFDTLDIVGYQYKKDSSKTKDPYGIADQKGRNYIEKLTDETIVINYVKKHKRLPEYYITKGEAKRQGWRPSEGNLCEVLPNRAIGGDRFSNREKKLPDHGKYYEADINYRCGRRNAERIVFNKDGEVWLTKNHYKSFEKQ
;
A
#
# COMPACT_ATOMS: atom_id res chain seq x y z
N MET A 1 0.72 -24.78 57.84
CA MET A 1 1.92 -23.97 57.52
C MET A 1 1.99 -22.79 58.47
N THR A 2 3.05 -22.66 59.25
CA THR A 2 3.22 -21.59 60.26
C THR A 2 3.72 -20.30 59.60
N LYS A 3 3.24 -19.14 60.08
CA LYS A 3 3.46 -17.79 59.50
C LYS A 3 4.93 -17.43 59.20
N LYS A 4 5.91 -18.10 59.83
CA LYS A 4 7.35 -17.93 59.54
C LYS A 4 7.78 -18.47 58.16
N GLN A 5 7.11 -19.49 57.61
CA GLN A 5 7.43 -20.05 56.28
C GLN A 5 6.90 -19.20 55.11
N ILE A 6 6.02 -18.23 55.37
CA ILE A 6 5.51 -17.31 54.35
C ILE A 6 6.43 -16.09 54.21
N TYR A 7 7.05 -15.62 55.30
CA TYR A 7 7.95 -14.47 55.23
C TYR A 7 9.28 -14.77 54.52
N LEU A 8 9.77 -16.01 54.61
CA LEU A 8 11.05 -16.40 54.00
C LEU A 8 10.97 -16.56 52.48
N SER A 9 9.80 -16.96 51.94
CA SER A 9 9.59 -17.09 50.50
C SER A 9 9.35 -15.76 49.78
N VAL A 10 8.80 -14.75 50.48
CA VAL A 10 8.58 -13.42 49.91
C VAL A 10 9.89 -12.63 49.77
N ILE A 11 10.83 -12.79 50.71
CA ILE A 11 12.11 -12.05 50.68
C ILE A 11 13.04 -12.58 49.58
N PHE A 12 13.12 -13.90 49.36
CA PHE A 12 13.91 -14.45 48.26
C PHE A 12 13.32 -14.14 46.87
N GLY A 13 11.99 -14.04 46.74
CA GLY A 13 11.35 -13.65 45.49
C GLY A 13 11.65 -12.21 45.06
N ALA A 14 11.74 -11.26 46.01
CA ALA A 14 12.03 -9.86 45.69
C ALA A 14 13.48 -9.64 45.24
N ILE A 15 14.44 -10.36 45.82
CA ILE A 15 15.87 -10.24 45.47
C ILE A 15 16.15 -10.83 44.08
N PHE A 16 15.45 -11.90 43.69
CA PHE A 16 15.62 -12.53 42.38
C PHE A 16 15.09 -11.65 41.22
N ILE A 17 14.07 -10.83 41.47
CA ILE A 17 13.52 -9.89 40.48
C ILE A 17 14.47 -8.70 40.25
N VAL A 18 15.06 -8.15 41.31
CA VAL A 18 16.01 -7.04 41.17
C VAL A 18 17.29 -7.49 40.47
N ALA A 19 17.79 -8.69 40.79
CA ALA A 19 18.97 -9.27 40.14
C ALA A 19 18.75 -9.64 38.65
N LEU A 20 17.50 -9.94 38.24
CA LEU A 20 17.17 -10.16 36.81
C LEU A 20 17.07 -8.86 36.01
N CYS A 21 16.78 -7.73 36.66
CA CYS A 21 16.75 -6.42 35.98
C CYS A 21 18.15 -5.86 35.70
N ASP A 22 19.16 -6.22 36.50
CA ASP A 22 20.53 -5.74 36.36
C ASP A 22 21.40 -6.58 35.39
N PHE A 23 20.91 -7.74 34.92
CA PHE A 23 21.64 -8.68 34.06
C PHE A 23 20.99 -8.90 32.68
N LEU A 24 20.45 -7.84 32.06
CA LEU A 24 20.13 -7.86 30.63
C LEU A 24 20.91 -6.75 29.91
N PRO A 25 21.92 -7.09 29.09
CA PRO A 25 22.62 -6.09 28.30
C PRO A 25 21.69 -5.62 27.17
N SER A 26 21.57 -4.30 27.04
CA SER A 26 21.47 -3.60 25.75
C SER A 26 20.77 -4.37 24.61
N LEU A 27 19.44 -4.39 24.61
CA LEU A 27 18.68 -4.51 23.37
C LEU A 27 18.06 -3.16 23.04
N LYS A 28 18.84 -2.36 22.34
CA LYS A 28 18.39 -1.18 21.60
C LYS A 28 17.41 -1.65 20.52
N LYS A 29 16.13 -1.84 20.86
CA LYS A 29 15.07 -2.08 19.88
C LYS A 29 14.60 -0.72 19.34
N LYS A 30 15.15 -0.35 18.18
CA LYS A 30 14.57 0.66 17.31
C LYS A 30 13.25 0.10 16.78
N SER A 31 12.14 0.44 17.43
CA SER A 31 10.80 0.13 16.92
C SER A 31 9.85 1.27 17.24
N ASP A 32 9.86 2.27 16.36
CA ASP A 32 8.66 3.03 16.00
C ASP A 32 8.59 2.98 14.47
N PHE A 33 8.39 1.77 13.96
CA PHE A 33 7.66 1.59 12.70
C PHE A 33 6.21 1.77 13.09
N ASP A 34 5.78 3.04 13.06
CA ASP A 34 4.41 3.42 13.31
C ASP A 34 3.51 2.52 12.48
N THR A 35 2.70 1.78 13.23
CA THR A 35 1.65 0.95 12.72
C THR A 35 0.80 1.83 11.81
N LEU A 36 0.73 1.47 10.53
CA LEU A 36 -0.19 2.02 9.57
C LEU A 36 -1.62 1.82 10.10
N ASP A 37 -2.12 2.78 10.85
CA ASP A 37 -3.56 3.08 10.95
C ASP A 37 -4.02 3.59 9.58
N ILE A 38 -4.06 2.70 8.58
CA ILE A 38 -4.77 2.90 7.30
C ILE A 38 -6.06 2.07 7.33
N VAL A 39 -6.83 2.23 8.41
CA VAL A 39 -8.24 1.83 8.47
C VAL A 39 -8.98 2.95 9.17
N GLY A 40 -9.24 4.05 8.45
CA GLY A 40 -10.09 5.11 9.00
C GLY A 40 -9.83 6.54 8.53
N TYR A 41 -9.52 6.77 7.25
CA TYR A 41 -9.71 8.11 6.69
C TYR A 41 -10.96 8.14 5.82
N GLN A 42 -12.09 8.48 6.44
CA GLN A 42 -13.25 8.96 5.71
C GLN A 42 -12.90 10.30 5.07
N TYR A 43 -12.74 10.31 3.75
CA TYR A 43 -12.60 11.53 2.99
C TYR A 43 -13.98 12.22 2.91
N LYS A 44 -14.21 13.23 3.76
CA LYS A 44 -15.39 14.12 3.64
C LYS A 44 -15.19 15.03 2.43
N LYS A 45 -16.09 14.87 1.44
CA LYS A 45 -16.14 15.68 0.22
C LYS A 45 -16.87 16.98 0.51
N ASP A 46 -16.14 18.01 0.94
CA ASP A 46 -16.66 19.37 0.89
C ASP A 46 -16.34 19.97 -0.48
N SER A 47 -17.38 19.92 -1.32
CA SER A 47 -17.46 20.62 -2.59
C SER A 47 -17.52 22.13 -2.33
N SER A 48 -16.35 22.78 -2.22
CA SER A 48 -16.26 24.21 -2.45
C SER A 48 -15.15 24.51 -3.44
N LYS A 49 -15.52 25.14 -4.55
CA LYS A 49 -14.60 25.69 -5.54
C LYS A 49 -13.85 26.85 -4.90
N THR A 50 -12.75 26.57 -4.22
CA THR A 50 -11.75 27.58 -3.87
C THR A 50 -10.54 27.34 -4.76
N LYS A 51 -10.21 28.33 -5.59
CA LYS A 51 -8.98 28.33 -6.39
C LYS A 51 -7.82 28.37 -5.40
N ASP A 52 -7.16 27.23 -5.16
CA ASP A 52 -5.91 27.15 -4.39
C ASP A 52 -4.79 27.74 -5.26
N PRO A 53 -4.34 28.98 -5.02
CA PRO A 53 -3.38 29.64 -5.88
C PRO A 53 -1.95 29.10 -5.65
N TYR A 54 -1.75 28.21 -4.68
CA TYR A 54 -0.45 27.64 -4.33
C TYR A 54 -0.36 26.12 -4.60
N GLY A 55 -1.46 25.47 -4.97
CA GLY A 55 -1.49 24.05 -5.36
C GLY A 55 -1.08 23.08 -4.23
N ILE A 56 -1.20 23.49 -2.97
CA ILE A 56 -0.75 22.70 -1.81
C ILE A 56 -1.66 21.49 -1.60
N ALA A 57 -2.97 21.64 -1.82
CA ALA A 57 -3.91 20.51 -1.76
C ALA A 57 -3.62 19.48 -2.86
N ASP A 58 -3.26 19.96 -4.05
CA ASP A 58 -2.87 19.12 -5.19
C ASP A 58 -1.55 18.38 -4.91
N GLN A 59 -0.53 19.05 -4.37
CA GLN A 59 0.73 18.41 -3.96
C GLN A 59 0.52 17.36 -2.86
N LYS A 60 -0.33 17.63 -1.86
CA LYS A 60 -0.65 16.66 -0.81
C LYS A 60 -1.38 15.43 -1.37
N GLY A 61 -2.32 15.64 -2.31
CA GLY A 61 -3.00 14.55 -3.03
C GLY A 61 -2.04 13.73 -3.90
N ARG A 62 -1.11 14.38 -4.60
CA ARG A 62 -0.04 13.74 -5.37
C ARG A 62 0.83 12.81 -4.52
N ASN A 63 1.34 13.34 -3.41
CA ASN A 63 2.18 12.57 -2.49
C ASN A 63 1.40 11.39 -1.86
N TYR A 64 0.10 11.56 -1.66
CA TYR A 64 -0.75 10.53 -1.09
C TYR A 64 -1.00 9.37 -2.06
N ILE A 65 -1.40 9.64 -3.31
CA ILE A 65 -1.65 8.57 -4.29
C ILE A 65 -0.36 7.85 -4.69
N GLU A 66 0.78 8.55 -4.74
CA GLU A 66 2.08 7.92 -4.94
C GLU A 66 2.37 6.91 -3.84
N LYS A 67 2.20 7.30 -2.57
CA LYS A 67 2.39 6.40 -1.43
C LYS A 67 1.43 5.22 -1.48
N LEU A 68 0.15 5.44 -1.81
CA LEU A 68 -0.82 4.34 -1.92
C LEU A 68 -0.46 3.36 -3.04
N THR A 69 0.07 3.86 -4.16
CA THR A 69 0.44 3.03 -5.32
C THR A 69 1.86 2.49 -5.25
N ASP A 70 2.54 2.62 -4.10
CA ASP A 70 3.86 2.03 -3.88
C ASP A 70 3.88 0.55 -4.25
N GLU A 71 4.91 0.17 -5.01
CA GLU A 71 5.15 -1.19 -5.51
C GLU A 71 4.95 -2.27 -4.43
N THR A 72 5.60 -2.10 -3.27
CA THR A 72 5.58 -3.09 -2.19
C THR A 72 4.19 -3.20 -1.56
N ILE A 73 3.52 -2.05 -1.36
CA ILE A 73 2.17 -2.01 -0.79
C ILE A 73 1.19 -2.74 -1.69
N VAL A 74 1.18 -2.42 -2.99
CA VAL A 74 0.21 -2.97 -3.93
C VAL A 74 0.45 -4.46 -4.17
N ILE A 75 1.71 -4.89 -4.35
CA ILE A 75 2.05 -6.31 -4.52
C ILE A 75 1.59 -7.13 -3.31
N ASN A 76 1.94 -6.68 -2.10
CA ASN A 76 1.58 -7.40 -0.87
C ASN A 76 0.06 -7.46 -0.67
N TYR A 77 -0.65 -6.38 -1.00
CA TYR A 77 -2.10 -6.36 -0.92
C TYR A 77 -2.72 -7.37 -1.89
N VAL A 78 -2.29 -7.38 -3.16
CA VAL A 78 -2.84 -8.31 -4.17
C VAL A 78 -2.53 -9.76 -3.81
N LYS A 79 -1.33 -10.07 -3.34
CA LYS A 79 -0.96 -11.42 -2.90
C LYS A 79 -1.86 -11.92 -1.76
N LYS A 80 -2.15 -11.05 -0.79
CA LYS A 80 -2.95 -11.36 0.41
C LYS A 80 -4.45 -11.42 0.11
N HIS A 81 -4.97 -10.44 -0.62
CA HIS A 81 -6.41 -10.22 -0.78
C HIS A 81 -6.96 -10.71 -2.12
N LYS A 82 -6.10 -11.10 -3.06
CA LYS A 82 -6.46 -11.63 -4.39
C LYS A 82 -7.27 -10.63 -5.25
N ARG A 83 -7.17 -9.34 -4.92
CA ARG A 83 -7.84 -8.22 -5.57
C ARG A 83 -7.05 -6.93 -5.36
N LEU A 84 -7.37 -5.90 -6.15
CA LEU A 84 -6.79 -4.58 -5.96
C LEU A 84 -7.41 -3.86 -4.74
N PRO A 85 -6.64 -2.93 -4.13
CA PRO A 85 -7.20 -1.92 -3.23
C PRO A 85 -8.29 -1.08 -3.90
N GLU A 86 -9.21 -0.54 -3.12
CA GLU A 86 -10.41 0.15 -3.61
C GLU A 86 -10.12 1.46 -4.34
N TYR A 87 -8.95 2.08 -4.14
CA TYR A 87 -8.55 3.30 -4.85
C TYR A 87 -8.17 3.07 -6.32
N TYR A 88 -8.10 1.81 -6.78
CA TYR A 88 -7.98 1.49 -8.20
C TYR A 88 -9.32 1.59 -8.92
N ILE A 89 -9.26 2.10 -10.14
CA ILE A 89 -10.42 2.25 -11.03
C ILE A 89 -10.03 1.81 -12.43
N THR A 90 -10.94 1.14 -13.16
CA THR A 90 -10.65 0.70 -14.52
C THR A 90 -10.55 1.91 -15.46
N LYS A 91 -9.84 1.75 -16.58
CA LYS A 91 -9.77 2.78 -17.63
C LYS A 91 -11.15 3.19 -18.12
N GLY A 92 -12.07 2.24 -18.24
CA GLY A 92 -13.44 2.49 -18.71
C GLY A 92 -14.21 3.38 -17.75
N GLU A 93 -14.17 3.07 -16.45
CA GLU A 93 -14.82 3.87 -15.41
C GLU A 93 -14.19 5.26 -15.28
N ALA A 94 -12.86 5.36 -15.33
CA ALA A 94 -12.17 6.63 -15.26
C ALA A 94 -12.53 7.53 -16.44
N LYS A 95 -12.56 7.01 -17.67
CA LYS A 95 -12.95 7.76 -18.87
C LYS A 95 -14.39 8.28 -18.79
N ARG A 96 -15.32 7.47 -18.28
CA ARG A 96 -16.72 7.91 -18.06
C ARG A 96 -16.83 9.07 -17.06
N GLN A 97 -15.87 9.20 -16.16
CA GLN A 97 -15.80 10.28 -15.18
C GLN A 97 -14.93 11.46 -15.63
N GLY A 98 -14.57 11.54 -16.90
CA GLY A 98 -13.88 12.69 -17.49
C GLY A 98 -12.36 12.55 -17.59
N TRP A 99 -11.79 11.37 -17.28
CA TRP A 99 -10.36 11.16 -17.48
C TRP A 99 -10.00 11.12 -18.96
N ARG A 100 -9.05 11.99 -19.34
CA ARG A 100 -8.48 12.12 -20.67
C ARG A 100 -6.99 11.77 -20.60
N PRO A 101 -6.58 10.56 -21.03
CA PRO A 101 -5.19 10.10 -20.89
C PRO A 101 -4.16 11.02 -21.54
N SER A 102 -4.51 11.69 -22.64
CA SER A 102 -3.65 12.64 -23.35
C SER A 102 -3.32 13.87 -22.52
N GLU A 103 -4.25 14.31 -21.67
CA GLU A 103 -4.13 15.49 -20.81
C GLU A 103 -3.47 15.16 -19.46
N GLY A 104 -3.40 13.88 -19.07
CA GLY A 104 -2.85 13.49 -17.77
C GLY A 104 -3.72 13.92 -16.58
N ASN A 105 -4.99 14.27 -16.81
CA ASN A 105 -5.87 14.92 -15.84
C ASN A 105 -6.49 13.98 -14.79
N LEU A 106 -5.98 12.76 -14.57
CA LEU A 106 -6.66 11.76 -13.74
C LEU A 106 -6.92 12.26 -12.32
N CYS A 107 -5.91 12.82 -11.65
CA CYS A 107 -6.06 13.31 -10.28
C CYS A 107 -6.94 14.56 -10.17
N GLU A 108 -7.10 15.32 -11.27
CA GLU A 108 -7.97 16.49 -11.29
C GLU A 108 -9.45 16.07 -11.29
N VAL A 109 -9.78 15.05 -12.10
CA VAL A 109 -11.17 14.55 -12.22
C VAL A 109 -11.51 13.49 -11.18
N LEU A 110 -10.51 12.74 -10.73
CA LEU A 110 -10.61 11.62 -9.80
C LEU A 110 -9.47 11.67 -8.77
N PRO A 111 -9.57 12.57 -7.76
CA PRO A 111 -8.57 12.66 -6.70
C PRO A 111 -8.36 11.33 -5.99
N ASN A 112 -7.10 11.02 -5.66
CA ASN A 112 -6.70 9.80 -4.94
C ASN A 112 -7.11 8.48 -5.64
N ARG A 113 -7.17 8.46 -6.96
CA ARG A 113 -7.42 7.25 -7.75
C ARG A 113 -6.23 6.90 -8.64
N ALA A 114 -6.07 5.61 -8.92
CA ALA A 114 -5.08 5.08 -9.85
C ALA A 114 -5.73 4.11 -10.85
N ILE A 115 -5.13 3.95 -12.03
CA ILE A 115 -5.67 3.05 -13.06
C ILE A 115 -5.32 1.61 -12.74
N GLY A 116 -6.31 0.71 -12.73
CA GLY A 116 -6.08 -0.72 -12.57
C GLY A 116 -7.35 -1.55 -12.61
N GLY A 117 -7.18 -2.86 -12.78
CA GLY A 117 -8.26 -3.85 -12.85
C GLY A 117 -8.71 -4.20 -14.27
N ASP A 118 -8.17 -3.53 -15.29
CA ASP A 118 -8.42 -3.90 -16.68
C ASP A 118 -7.77 -5.25 -17.03
N ARG A 119 -8.40 -6.00 -17.95
CA ARG A 119 -7.87 -7.28 -18.44
C ARG A 119 -6.55 -7.07 -19.18
N PHE A 120 -5.51 -7.78 -18.77
CA PHE A 120 -4.25 -7.91 -19.50
C PHE A 120 -4.30 -9.13 -20.42
N SER A 121 -4.16 -8.92 -21.72
CA SER A 121 -4.40 -9.98 -22.72
C SER A 121 -3.24 -10.96 -22.93
N ASN A 122 -2.03 -10.68 -22.42
CA ASN A 122 -0.83 -11.50 -22.63
C ASN A 122 -0.56 -11.87 -24.12
N ARG A 123 -0.82 -10.95 -25.06
CA ARG A 123 -0.67 -11.22 -26.51
C ARG A 123 0.74 -11.63 -26.91
N GLU A 124 1.73 -11.08 -26.23
CA GLU A 124 3.15 -11.38 -26.46
C GLU A 124 3.63 -12.64 -25.72
N LYS A 125 2.75 -13.33 -24.98
CA LYS A 125 3.01 -14.59 -24.28
C LYS A 125 4.25 -14.56 -23.36
N LYS A 126 4.48 -13.42 -22.72
CA LYS A 126 5.58 -13.24 -21.75
C LYS A 126 5.24 -13.78 -20.36
N LEU A 127 3.96 -14.02 -20.11
CA LEU A 127 3.45 -14.70 -18.92
C LEU A 127 2.94 -16.10 -19.29
N PRO A 128 2.78 -17.03 -18.33
CA PRO A 128 2.22 -18.36 -18.59
C PRO A 128 0.83 -18.31 -19.26
N ASP A 129 0.48 -19.29 -20.10
CA ASP A 129 -0.73 -19.25 -20.94
C ASP A 129 -2.03 -19.73 -20.25
N HIS A 130 -1.99 -20.10 -18.96
CA HIS A 130 -3.13 -20.70 -18.25
C HIS A 130 -3.95 -19.71 -17.40
N GLY A 131 -3.65 -18.41 -17.47
CA GLY A 131 -4.22 -17.39 -16.60
C GLY A 131 -5.09 -16.36 -17.29
N LYS A 132 -6.17 -15.94 -16.62
CA LYS A 132 -6.75 -14.60 -16.86
C LYS A 132 -5.94 -13.60 -16.06
N TYR A 133 -5.39 -12.61 -16.75
CA TYR A 133 -4.55 -11.58 -16.14
C TYR A 133 -5.25 -10.22 -16.10
N TYR A 134 -4.88 -9.42 -15.12
CA TYR A 134 -5.30 -8.04 -14.90
C TYR A 134 -4.08 -7.18 -14.64
N GLU A 135 -4.16 -5.89 -14.91
CA GLU A 135 -3.06 -4.95 -14.72
C GLU A 135 -3.42 -3.82 -13.77
N ALA A 136 -2.41 -3.25 -13.10
CA ALA A 136 -2.56 -2.04 -12.30
C ALA A 136 -1.31 -1.17 -12.33
N ASP A 137 -1.52 0.15 -12.31
CA ASP A 137 -0.45 1.15 -12.18
C ASP A 137 0.16 1.11 -10.78
N ILE A 138 1.47 1.22 -10.71
CA ILE A 138 2.21 1.40 -9.46
C ILE A 138 3.07 2.65 -9.55
N ASN A 139 3.52 3.17 -8.41
CA ASN A 139 4.37 4.35 -8.29
C ASN A 139 3.80 5.57 -9.05
N TYR A 140 2.46 5.74 -9.03
CA TYR A 140 1.76 6.75 -9.81
C TYR A 140 1.80 8.12 -9.11
N ARG A 141 2.28 9.15 -9.81
CA ARG A 141 2.58 10.48 -9.25
C ARG A 141 1.64 11.59 -9.77
N CYS A 142 0.40 11.23 -10.10
CA CYS A 142 -0.53 12.06 -10.90
C CYS A 142 0.05 12.46 -12.27
N GLY A 143 -0.75 13.19 -13.06
CA GLY A 143 -0.36 13.54 -14.42
C GLY A 143 -0.42 12.35 -15.37
N ARG A 144 0.51 12.30 -16.31
CA ARG A 144 0.65 11.18 -17.26
C ARG A 144 1.07 9.91 -16.51
N ARG A 145 0.48 8.77 -16.91
CA ARG A 145 0.85 7.46 -16.35
C ARG A 145 2.30 7.13 -16.70
N ASN A 146 3.03 6.52 -15.76
CA ASN A 146 4.41 6.05 -15.94
C ASN A 146 4.45 4.71 -16.72
N ALA A 147 5.61 4.06 -16.80
CA ALA A 147 5.80 2.76 -17.47
C ALA A 147 5.62 1.53 -16.55
N GLU A 148 5.39 1.73 -15.26
CA GLU A 148 5.51 0.69 -14.23
C GLU A 148 4.15 0.10 -13.86
N ARG A 149 4.04 -1.23 -13.90
CA ARG A 149 2.79 -1.94 -13.66
C ARG A 149 3.04 -3.24 -12.90
N ILE A 150 2.03 -3.68 -12.17
CA ILE A 150 1.86 -5.09 -11.89
C ILE A 150 0.89 -5.71 -12.88
N VAL A 151 1.10 -6.99 -13.18
CA VAL A 151 0.14 -7.89 -13.81
C VAL A 151 -0.11 -9.03 -12.84
N PHE A 152 -1.37 -9.37 -12.61
CA PHE A 152 -1.75 -10.39 -11.63
C PHE A 152 -2.90 -11.25 -12.11
N ASN A 153 -3.05 -12.43 -11.52
CA ASN A 153 -4.20 -13.31 -11.75
C ASN A 153 -5.11 -13.41 -10.53
N LYS A 154 -6.24 -14.11 -10.69
CA LYS A 154 -7.22 -14.35 -9.63
C LYS A 154 -6.66 -15.11 -8.41
N ASP A 155 -5.57 -15.84 -8.59
CA ASP A 155 -4.91 -16.62 -7.54
C ASP A 155 -3.89 -15.76 -6.76
N GLY A 156 -3.77 -14.48 -7.13
CA GLY A 156 -2.91 -13.48 -6.48
C GLY A 156 -1.43 -13.67 -6.79
N GLU A 157 -1.12 -14.39 -7.87
CA GLU A 157 0.21 -14.37 -8.43
C GLU A 157 0.47 -13.03 -9.11
N VAL A 158 1.66 -12.46 -8.91
CA VAL A 158 2.00 -11.12 -9.39
C VAL A 158 3.29 -11.15 -10.20
N TRP A 159 3.29 -10.38 -11.29
CA TRP A 159 4.44 -10.10 -12.13
C TRP A 159 4.61 -8.59 -12.25
N LEU A 160 5.82 -8.11 -12.05
CA LEU A 160 6.20 -6.72 -12.09
C LEU A 160 6.82 -6.37 -13.44
N THR A 161 6.46 -5.23 -14.02
CA THR A 161 7.15 -4.65 -15.17
C THR A 161 7.50 -3.20 -14.89
N LYS A 162 8.77 -2.83 -15.11
CA LYS A 162 9.27 -1.45 -14.95
C LYS A 162 9.49 -0.74 -16.29
N ASN A 163 9.14 -1.41 -17.39
CA ASN A 163 9.51 -1.00 -18.74
C ASN A 163 8.36 -1.15 -19.74
N HIS A 164 7.13 -0.89 -19.29
CA HIS A 164 5.93 -0.89 -20.13
C HIS A 164 5.72 -2.23 -20.85
N TYR A 165 5.69 -3.32 -20.08
CA TYR A 165 5.43 -4.70 -20.52
C TYR A 165 6.52 -5.32 -21.40
N LYS A 166 7.71 -4.70 -21.51
CA LYS A 166 8.84 -5.27 -22.28
C LYS A 166 9.40 -6.53 -21.62
N SER A 167 9.54 -6.53 -20.29
CA SER A 167 9.90 -7.70 -19.49
C SER A 167 9.10 -7.76 -18.19
N PHE A 168 9.10 -8.95 -17.57
CA PHE A 168 8.38 -9.23 -16.33
C PHE A 168 9.28 -9.95 -15.32
N GLU A 169 9.14 -9.58 -14.05
CA GLU A 169 9.76 -10.25 -12.91
C GLU A 169 8.65 -10.86 -12.05
N LYS A 170 8.75 -12.16 -11.74
CA LYS A 170 7.81 -12.79 -10.81
C LYS A 170 8.06 -12.25 -9.40
N GLN A 171 7.00 -11.87 -8.69
CA GLN A 171 7.09 -11.33 -7.34
C GLN A 171 6.64 -12.33 -6.30
#